data_AF-A0A9P6U335-F1
#
_entry.id   AF-A0A9P6U335-F1
#
_cell.length_a   1.000
_cell.length_b   1.000
_cell.length_c   1.000
_cell.angle_alpha   90.00
_cell.angle_beta   90.00
_cell.angle_gamma   90.00
#
_symmetry.space_group_name_H-M   'P 1'
#
loop_
_entity.id
_entity.type
_entity.pdbx_description
1 polymer ?
#
loop_
_entity_poly.entity_id
_entity_poly.type
_entity_poly.pdbx_seq_one_letter_code
_entity_poly.pdbx_strand_id
1 'polypeptide(L)'
;MRPFLACLLVAVLPTALFASPEPFCEDKISRTRRLFGRPAYYDLELEFPGYLHFFGSHFSGGLEVPVLWSLAGDFEEKICDYPTFVRRLTYKFNDAEDFHGPFEATFGQGEAKLEWHESGASITGSSPIGDKTVKGKAQAL
;
A
#
# COMPACT_ATOMS: atom_id res chain seq x y z
N MET A 1 31.98 -10.12 -55.85
CA MET A 1 32.09 -11.42 -55.16
C MET A 1 31.90 -11.18 -53.66
N ARG A 2 30.85 -11.76 -53.06
CA ARG A 2 30.77 -12.17 -51.65
C ARG A 2 31.44 -13.58 -51.55
N PRO A 3 31.95 -14.10 -50.40
CA PRO A 3 31.18 -14.28 -49.14
C PRO A 3 32.02 -14.34 -47.82
N PHE A 4 31.36 -14.85 -46.75
CA PHE A 4 31.75 -15.11 -45.34
C PHE A 4 31.52 -13.91 -44.40
N LEU A 5 30.50 -13.84 -43.53
CA LEU A 5 29.72 -14.81 -42.72
C LEU A 5 30.53 -15.46 -41.58
N ALA A 6 30.42 -14.90 -40.37
CA ALA A 6 30.53 -15.64 -39.11
C ALA A 6 29.90 -14.87 -37.93
N CYS A 7 28.87 -15.50 -37.36
CA CYS A 7 28.50 -15.55 -35.94
C CYS A 7 28.21 -14.26 -35.16
N LEU A 8 26.92 -13.93 -35.02
CA LEU A 8 26.40 -13.59 -33.70
C LEU A 8 25.22 -14.53 -33.39
N LEU A 9 25.49 -15.50 -32.52
CA LEU A 9 24.52 -16.39 -31.92
C LEU A 9 23.88 -15.61 -30.76
N VAL A 10 22.61 -15.20 -30.89
CA VAL A 10 21.79 -14.82 -29.73
C VAL A 10 20.61 -15.77 -29.73
N ALA A 11 20.73 -16.79 -28.89
CA ALA A 11 19.68 -17.74 -28.63
C ALA A 11 18.69 -17.18 -27.59
N VAL A 12 17.42 -17.15 -28.01
CA VAL A 12 16.26 -17.71 -27.30
C VAL A 12 15.89 -17.08 -25.94
N LEU A 13 14.77 -16.34 -25.89
CA LEU A 13 13.51 -16.81 -25.25
C LEU A 13 12.37 -15.78 -25.43
N PRO A 14 11.11 -16.25 -25.49
CA PRO A 14 9.99 -15.56 -26.10
C PRO A 14 9.33 -14.56 -25.14
N THR A 15 9.03 -13.39 -25.69
CA THR A 15 8.19 -12.35 -25.08
C THR A 15 6.73 -12.79 -25.10
N ALA A 16 6.36 -13.77 -24.29
CA ALA A 16 4.99 -14.26 -24.19
C ALA A 16 4.66 -14.68 -22.76
N LEU A 17 4.35 -13.69 -21.91
CA LEU A 17 3.52 -13.87 -20.70
C LEU A 17 3.12 -12.49 -20.14
N PHE A 18 2.48 -11.67 -20.97
CA PHE A 18 1.57 -10.60 -20.52
C PHE A 18 0.41 -10.52 -21.51
N ALA A 19 -0.30 -11.65 -21.64
CA ALA A 19 -1.60 -11.70 -22.27
C ALA A 19 -2.65 -11.73 -21.16
N SER A 20 -3.14 -10.55 -20.78
CA SER A 20 -4.58 -10.24 -20.63
C SER A 20 -4.72 -8.85 -19.97
N PRO A 21 -5.03 -7.79 -20.73
CA PRO A 21 -5.68 -6.64 -20.15
C PRO A 21 -7.18 -6.97 -20.11
N GLU A 22 -7.63 -7.69 -19.08
CA GLU A 22 -9.04 -7.56 -18.74
C GLU A 22 -9.27 -6.08 -18.38
N PRO A 23 -10.37 -5.45 -18.81
CA PRO A 23 -10.72 -4.08 -18.45
C PRO A 23 -11.20 -4.04 -16.99
N PHE A 24 -10.38 -4.53 -16.07
CA PHE A 24 -10.66 -4.59 -14.64
C PHE A 24 -10.07 -3.37 -13.95
N CYS A 25 -10.37 -2.16 -14.43
CA CYS A 25 -10.05 -0.96 -13.65
C CYS A 25 -10.67 0.36 -14.10
N GLU A 26 -11.35 0.50 -15.24
CA GLU A 26 -11.87 1.84 -15.60
C GLU A 26 -13.10 2.25 -14.79
N ASP A 27 -13.95 1.31 -14.35
CA ASP A 27 -15.22 1.67 -13.70
C ASP A 27 -15.06 2.03 -12.21
N LYS A 28 -14.09 1.42 -11.51
CA LYS A 28 -13.71 1.85 -10.15
C LYS A 28 -12.84 3.11 -10.17
N ILE A 29 -11.95 3.27 -11.16
CA ILE A 29 -11.06 4.44 -11.30
C ILE A 29 -11.81 5.70 -11.74
N SER A 30 -12.83 5.58 -12.60
CA SER A 30 -13.63 6.73 -13.04
C SER A 30 -14.54 7.29 -11.92
N ARG A 31 -14.91 6.48 -10.92
CA ARG A 31 -15.49 6.98 -9.67
C ARG A 31 -14.47 7.69 -8.78
N THR A 32 -13.24 7.20 -8.72
CA THR A 32 -12.16 7.84 -7.94
C THR A 32 -11.67 9.14 -8.60
N ARG A 33 -11.78 9.31 -9.92
CA ARG A 33 -11.41 10.56 -10.62
C ARG A 33 -12.38 11.73 -10.35
N ARG A 34 -13.57 11.48 -9.79
CA ARG A 34 -14.49 12.53 -9.28
C ARG A 34 -14.22 12.90 -7.81
N LEU A 35 -13.21 12.34 -7.14
CA LEU A 35 -12.96 12.60 -5.72
C LEU A 35 -12.27 13.94 -5.41
N PHE A 36 -11.83 14.71 -6.43
CA PHE A 36 -11.23 16.04 -6.21
C PHE A 36 -12.22 17.20 -6.43
N GLY A 37 -13.53 16.95 -6.33
CA GLY A 37 -14.56 17.95 -6.64
C GLY A 37 -15.95 17.71 -6.03
N ARG A 38 -16.05 17.55 -4.70
CA ARG A 38 -17.28 17.66 -3.85
C ARG A 38 -18.39 16.57 -4.00
N PRO A 39 -19.21 16.36 -2.94
CA PRO A 39 -19.39 15.05 -2.33
C PRO A 39 -20.66 14.30 -2.77
N ALA A 40 -20.52 13.00 -2.93
CA ALA A 40 -21.60 12.02 -2.74
C ALA A 40 -20.94 10.72 -2.26
N TYR A 41 -20.40 10.77 -1.05
CA TYR A 41 -19.78 9.62 -0.39
C TYR A 41 -20.90 8.73 0.16
N TYR A 42 -21.22 7.69 -0.59
CA TYR A 42 -21.85 6.50 -0.02
C TYR A 42 -20.76 5.69 0.69
N ASP A 43 -21.15 4.95 1.73
CA ASP A 43 -20.39 3.94 2.49
C ASP A 43 -19.66 2.94 1.59
N LEU A 44 -18.65 3.40 0.85
CA LEU A 44 -17.75 2.55 0.12
C LEU A 44 -16.59 2.29 1.06
N GLU A 45 -16.66 1.15 1.73
CA GLU A 45 -15.48 0.49 2.25
C GLU A 45 -14.56 0.22 1.05
N LEU A 46 -13.62 1.12 0.83
CA LEU A 46 -12.65 0.99 -0.23
C LEU A 46 -11.47 0.21 0.31
N GLU A 47 -11.27 -0.99 -0.23
CA GLU A 47 -10.11 -1.82 0.03
C GLU A 47 -9.06 -1.59 -1.07
N PHE A 48 -7.93 -1.01 -0.70
CA PHE A 48 -6.83 -0.78 -1.64
C PHE A 48 -5.54 -1.48 -1.20
N PRO A 49 -4.80 -2.11 -2.13
CA PRO A 49 -3.49 -2.65 -1.84
C PRO A 49 -2.48 -1.51 -1.62
N GLY A 50 -1.61 -1.67 -0.63
CA GLY A 50 -0.54 -0.71 -0.35
C GLY A 50 0.66 -1.31 0.38
N TYR A 51 1.52 -0.42 0.85
CA TYR A 51 2.74 -0.75 1.58
C TYR A 51 2.93 0.12 2.81
N LEU A 52 3.68 -0.38 3.79
CA LEU A 52 4.21 0.37 4.93
C LEU A 52 5.70 0.07 5.09
N HIS A 53 6.44 1.09 5.49
CA HIS A 53 7.85 1.00 5.83
C HIS A 53 8.04 1.48 7.25
N PHE A 54 8.52 0.60 8.12
CA PHE A 54 8.78 0.86 9.52
C PHE A 54 10.27 1.11 9.77
N PHE A 55 10.58 2.14 10.56
CA PHE A 55 11.92 2.54 10.94
C PHE A 55 11.97 2.97 12.40
N GLY A 56 12.30 2.05 13.30
CA GLY A 56 12.34 2.35 14.72
C GLY A 56 10.94 2.67 15.26
N SER A 57 10.70 3.93 15.59
CA SER A 57 9.40 4.47 16.03
C SER A 57 8.63 5.20 14.92
N HIS A 58 9.12 5.20 13.68
CA HIS A 58 8.50 5.93 12.57
C HIS A 58 7.96 4.97 11.52
N PHE A 59 6.94 5.39 10.77
CA PHE A 59 6.54 4.71 9.55
C PHE A 59 6.16 5.66 8.42
N SER A 60 6.28 5.15 7.20
CA SER A 60 5.76 5.78 5.98
C SER A 60 5.08 4.74 5.11
N GLY A 61 3.97 5.06 4.47
CA GLY A 61 3.25 4.15 3.59
C GLY A 61 2.52 4.85 2.47
N GLY A 62 1.87 4.05 1.64
CA GLY A 62 1.04 4.54 0.56
C GLY A 62 0.32 3.42 -0.18
N LEU A 63 -0.54 3.81 -1.11
CA LEU A 63 -1.30 2.89 -1.95
C LEU A 63 -0.54 2.54 -3.24
N GLU A 64 -0.70 1.31 -3.71
CA GLU A 64 -0.20 0.84 -5.00
C GLU A 64 -1.18 1.19 -6.15
N VAL A 65 -1.66 2.43 -6.19
CA VAL A 65 -2.54 2.96 -7.24
C VAL A 65 -1.91 4.19 -7.90
N PRO A 66 -2.29 4.57 -9.13
CA PRO A 66 -1.70 5.72 -9.84
C PRO A 66 -1.92 7.08 -9.16
N VAL A 67 -2.72 7.14 -8.10
CA VAL A 67 -2.82 8.31 -7.22
C VAL A 67 -1.80 8.10 -6.09
N LEU A 68 -0.73 8.89 -6.12
CA LEU A 68 0.27 8.95 -5.05
C LEU A 68 -0.40 9.53 -3.79
N TRP A 69 -0.96 8.65 -2.97
CA TRP A 69 -1.38 8.99 -1.61
C TRP A 69 -0.37 8.39 -0.64
N SER A 70 0.14 9.23 0.26
CA SER A 70 1.18 8.88 1.21
C SER A 70 0.68 9.12 2.64
N LEU A 71 1.12 8.27 3.56
CA LEU A 71 0.83 8.35 4.98
C LEU A 71 2.16 8.32 5.73
N ALA A 72 2.30 9.13 6.76
CA ALA A 72 3.42 9.03 7.68
C ALA A 72 2.94 9.14 9.12
N GLY A 73 3.67 8.51 10.03
CA GLY A 73 3.33 8.59 11.44
C GLY A 73 4.42 8.05 12.36
N ASP A 74 4.17 8.26 13.63
CA ASP A 74 5.06 7.95 14.73
C ASP A 74 4.35 7.04 15.73
N PHE A 75 5.06 6.04 16.23
CA PHE A 75 4.67 5.22 17.35
C PHE A 75 5.20 5.83 18.65
N GLU A 76 4.49 5.63 19.75
CA GLU A 76 4.92 6.02 21.09
C GLU A 76 6.17 5.26 21.55
N GLU A 77 6.45 4.12 20.91
CA GLU A 77 7.60 3.27 21.20
C GLU A 77 8.25 2.74 19.92
N LYS A 78 9.48 2.25 20.05
CA LYS A 78 10.17 1.51 18.98
C LYS A 78 9.45 0.19 18.69
N ILE A 79 9.25 -0.11 17.40
CA ILE A 79 8.53 -1.31 16.91
C ILE A 79 9.49 -2.37 16.37
N CYS A 80 10.54 -1.93 15.66
CA CYS A 80 11.52 -2.83 15.04
C CYS A 80 12.94 -2.30 15.20
N ASP A 81 13.89 -3.22 15.40
CA ASP A 81 15.31 -2.87 15.47
C ASP A 81 15.93 -2.53 14.11
N TYR A 82 15.31 -3.04 13.05
CA TYR A 82 15.78 -2.89 11.68
C TYR A 82 14.66 -2.36 10.78
N PRO A 83 15.00 -1.60 9.73
CA PRO A 83 14.04 -1.19 8.70
C PRO A 83 13.24 -2.39 8.19
N THR A 84 11.92 -2.28 8.25
CA THR A 84 11.01 -3.37 7.89
C THR A 84 10.00 -2.89 6.87
N PHE A 85 9.97 -3.54 5.71
CA PHE A 85 9.06 -3.22 4.63
C PHE A 85 7.94 -4.25 4.53
N VAL A 86 6.72 -3.77 4.54
CA VAL A 86 5.51 -4.59 4.48
C VAL A 86 4.71 -4.21 3.23
N ARG A 87 4.30 -5.22 2.47
CA ARG A 87 3.48 -5.09 1.25
C ARG A 87 2.21 -5.92 1.37
N ARG A 88 1.30 -5.73 0.41
CA ARG A 88 0.00 -6.42 0.37
C ARG A 88 -0.83 -6.08 1.60
N LEU A 89 -0.78 -4.81 1.98
CA LEU A 89 -1.65 -4.26 3.00
C LEU A 89 -2.98 -3.87 2.37
N THR A 90 -4.07 -4.12 3.07
CA THR A 90 -5.40 -3.64 2.76
C THR A 90 -5.68 -2.41 3.58
N TYR A 91 -5.92 -1.29 2.91
CA TYR A 91 -6.37 -0.05 3.51
C TYR A 91 -7.89 0.00 3.45
N LYS A 92 -8.54 0.42 4.54
CA LYS A 92 -9.98 0.65 4.63
C LYS A 92 -10.22 2.06 5.18
N PHE A 93 -10.91 2.91 4.44
CA PHE A 93 -11.19 4.31 4.79
C PHE A 93 -12.28 4.90 3.89
N ASN A 94 -12.84 6.05 4.29
CA ASN A 94 -13.77 6.83 3.48
C ASN A 94 -13.06 8.03 2.83
N ASP A 95 -12.19 8.70 3.60
CA ASP A 95 -11.37 9.84 3.16
C ASP A 95 -9.90 9.69 3.60
N ALA A 96 -8.99 10.39 2.93
CA ALA A 96 -7.57 10.40 3.30
C ALA A 96 -7.34 10.96 4.71
N GLU A 97 -8.15 11.95 5.12
CA GLU A 97 -8.08 12.55 6.46
C GLU A 97 -8.48 11.56 7.57
N ASP A 98 -9.09 10.42 7.25
CA ASP A 98 -9.46 9.41 8.25
C ASP A 98 -8.22 8.79 8.93
N PHE A 99 -7.04 8.91 8.32
CA PHE A 99 -5.77 8.47 8.91
C PHE A 99 -5.06 9.57 9.71
N HIS A 100 -5.70 10.71 9.91
CA HIS A 100 -5.19 11.78 10.76
C HIS A 100 -5.44 11.45 12.22
N GLY A 101 -4.39 11.52 13.03
CA GLY A 101 -4.49 11.56 14.47
C GLY A 101 -4.08 10.24 15.12
N PRO A 102 -4.59 9.96 16.34
CA PRO A 102 -4.16 8.82 17.11
C PRO A 102 -4.65 7.51 16.50
N PHE A 103 -3.80 6.50 16.55
CA PHE A 103 -4.13 5.13 16.13
C PHE A 103 -3.54 4.11 17.10
N GLU A 104 -4.06 2.90 17.03
CA GLU A 104 -3.54 1.73 17.73
C GLU A 104 -3.05 0.71 16.70
N ALA A 105 -1.85 0.18 16.88
CA ALA A 105 -1.29 -0.87 16.07
C ALA A 105 -1.12 -2.15 16.88
N THR A 106 -1.64 -3.24 16.34
CA THR A 106 -1.44 -4.60 16.83
C THR A 106 -0.65 -5.38 15.79
N PHE A 107 0.47 -5.94 16.23
CA PHE A 107 1.30 -6.86 15.48
C PHE A 107 1.21 -8.22 16.15
N GLY A 108 1.09 -9.28 15.36
CA GLY A 108 1.19 -10.63 15.86
C GLY A 108 0.63 -11.67 14.90
N GLN A 109 0.97 -12.93 15.14
CA GLN A 109 0.55 -14.06 14.28
C GLN A 109 0.93 -13.90 12.79
N GLY A 110 1.94 -13.08 12.49
CA GLY A 110 2.35 -12.78 11.11
C GLY A 110 1.51 -11.69 10.43
N GLU A 111 0.72 -10.93 11.18
CA GLU A 111 -0.13 -9.83 10.72
C GLU A 111 0.19 -8.51 11.44
N ALA A 112 -0.04 -7.40 10.74
CA ALA A 112 -0.11 -6.06 11.29
C ALA A 112 -1.52 -5.51 11.07
N LYS A 113 -2.04 -4.82 12.08
CA LYS A 113 -3.32 -4.14 12.07
C LYS A 113 -3.17 -2.78 12.72
N LEU A 114 -3.35 -1.71 11.96
CA LEU A 114 -3.38 -0.32 12.44
C LEU A 114 -4.82 0.18 12.38
N GLU A 115 -5.34 0.78 13.45
CA GLU A 115 -6.74 1.23 13.57
C GLU A 115 -6.84 2.64 14.11
N TRP A 116 -7.61 3.49 13.41
CA TRP A 116 -8.01 4.82 13.84
C TRP A 116 -9.43 4.75 14.37
N HIS A 117 -9.58 4.58 15.69
CA HIS A 117 -10.88 4.32 16.33
C HIS A 117 -11.90 5.46 16.13
N GLU A 118 -11.45 6.71 15.95
CA GLU A 118 -12.33 7.87 15.74
C GLU A 118 -12.97 7.89 14.34
N SER A 119 -12.24 7.47 13.31
CA SER A 119 -12.68 7.47 11.91
C SER A 119 -13.17 6.10 11.43
N GLY A 120 -12.77 5.02 12.10
CA GLY A 120 -12.99 3.65 11.66
C GLY A 120 -12.04 3.19 10.54
N ALA A 121 -11.04 4.00 10.19
CA ALA A 121 -10.04 3.61 9.20
C ALA A 121 -9.09 2.54 9.75
N SER A 122 -8.62 1.67 8.85
CA SER A 122 -7.68 0.61 9.23
C SER A 122 -6.72 0.24 8.12
N ILE A 123 -5.55 -0.27 8.50
CA ILE A 123 -4.58 -0.89 7.60
C ILE A 123 -4.28 -2.27 8.13
N THR A 124 -4.50 -3.30 7.33
CA THR A 124 -4.25 -4.71 7.72
C THR A 124 -3.38 -5.42 6.71
N GLY A 125 -2.58 -6.39 7.14
CA GLY A 125 -1.90 -7.32 6.24
C GLY A 125 -0.72 -8.03 6.88
N SER A 126 0.03 -8.77 6.08
CA SER A 126 1.09 -9.63 6.63
C SER A 126 2.29 -8.83 7.14
N SER A 127 2.80 -9.13 8.33
CA SER A 127 3.95 -8.45 8.92
C SER A 127 4.90 -9.43 9.59
N PRO A 128 6.23 -9.26 9.45
CA PRO A 128 7.22 -10.05 10.16
C PRO A 128 7.49 -9.52 11.59
N ILE A 129 6.82 -8.44 12.00
CA ILE A 129 6.99 -7.84 13.33
C ILE A 129 6.39 -8.79 14.37
N GLY A 130 7.15 -9.05 15.44
CA GLY A 130 6.70 -9.91 16.54
C GLY A 130 5.51 -9.34 17.31
N ASP A 131 4.88 -10.20 18.12
CA ASP A 131 3.67 -9.87 18.87
C ASP A 131 3.85 -8.61 19.74
N LYS A 132 3.13 -7.53 19.42
CA LYS A 132 3.18 -6.25 20.13
C LYS A 132 1.93 -5.42 19.87
N THR A 133 1.46 -4.70 20.88
CA THR A 133 0.46 -3.63 20.72
C THR A 133 1.10 -2.30 21.10
N VAL A 134 0.85 -1.26 20.31
CA VAL A 134 1.47 0.05 20.47
C VAL A 134 0.51 1.13 19.98
N LYS A 135 0.62 2.33 20.53
CA LYS A 135 -0.13 3.49 20.05
C LYS A 135 0.77 4.40 19.23
N GLY A 136 0.15 5.23 18.40
CA GLY A 136 0.87 6.19 17.58
C GLY A 136 -0.02 7.33 17.11
N LYS A 137 0.57 8.21 16.31
CA LYS A 137 -0.12 9.28 15.60
C LYS A 137 0.33 9.34 14.16
N ALA A 138 -0.58 9.60 13.25
CA ALA A 138 -0.28 9.70 11.83
C ALA A 138 -0.97 10.88 11.18
N GLN A 139 -0.53 11.19 9.96
CA GLN A 139 -1.13 12.20 9.10
C GLN A 139 -0.97 11.78 7.63
N ALA A 140 -2.03 11.98 6.84
CA ALA A 140 -1.95 11.91 5.40
C ALA A 140 -1.03 13.04 4.87
N LEU A 141 -0.29 12.76 3.79
CA LEU A 141 0.64 13.68 3.13
C LEU A 141 0.17 14.07 1.73
#